data_AF-A0AAD5B6X5-F1
#
_entry.id   AF-A0AAD5B6X5-F1
#
_cell.length_a   1.000
_cell.length_b   1.000
_cell.length_c   1.000
_cell.angle_alpha   90.00
_cell.angle_beta   90.00
_cell.angle_gamma   90.00
#
_symmetry.space_group_name_H-M   'P 1'
#
loop_
_entity.id
_entity.type
_entity.pdbx_description
1 polymer ?
#
loop_
_entity_poly.entity_id
_entity_poly.type
_entity_poly.pdbx_seq_one_letter_code
_entity_poly.pdbx_strand_id
1 'polypeptide(L)'
;ALLAETPSPVVFCHNDVQEGNILMLEGHNQDSSDQLMLIDFEYSSYNYRGFDFGNHFCEWVYDYTYDKWPFYKANLENYPTREQQ
;
A
#
# COMPACT_ATOMS: atom_id res chain seq x y z
N ALA A 1 -18.67 16.52 -4.28
CA ALA A 1 -18.11 15.22 -4.73
C ALA A 1 -17.48 14.55 -3.52
N LEU A 2 -17.68 13.24 -3.27
CA LEU A 2 -17.32 12.55 -2.02
C LEU A 2 -15.88 12.83 -1.53
N LEU A 3 -14.93 12.92 -2.46
CA LEU A 3 -13.52 13.22 -2.18
C LEU A 3 -13.31 14.64 -1.62
N ALA A 4 -14.03 15.64 -2.13
CA ALA A 4 -13.92 17.02 -1.67
C ALA A 4 -14.57 17.23 -0.28
N GLU A 5 -15.50 16.35 0.10
CA GLU A 5 -16.21 16.39 1.39
C GLU A 5 -15.47 15.63 2.50
N THR A 6 -14.47 14.83 2.15
CA THR A 6 -13.67 14.07 3.13
C THR A 6 -12.45 14.89 3.55
N PRO A 7 -12.29 15.26 4.84
CA PRO A 7 -11.20 16.10 5.30
C PRO A 7 -9.88 15.31 5.38
N SER A 8 -9.32 14.97 4.23
CA SER A 8 -8.02 14.32 4.09
C SER A 8 -6.98 15.38 3.66
N PRO A 9 -5.89 15.59 4.39
CA PRO A 9 -4.82 16.48 3.97
C PRO A 9 -4.23 16.06 2.61
N VAL A 10 -3.94 17.05 1.76
CA VAL A 10 -3.19 16.84 0.52
C VAL A 10 -1.70 16.82 0.85
N VAL A 11 -1.03 15.74 0.49
CA VAL A 11 0.40 15.49 0.73
C VAL A 11 1.04 14.86 -0.51
N PHE A 12 2.37 14.75 -0.55
CA PHE A 12 3.02 13.93 -1.56
C PHE A 12 2.73 12.45 -1.25
N CYS A 13 2.07 11.78 -2.18
CA CYS A 13 1.61 10.40 -2.07
C CYS A 13 2.35 9.50 -3.05
N HIS A 14 2.52 8.24 -2.69
CA HIS A 14 3.09 7.22 -3.57
C HIS A 14 2.13 6.87 -4.70
N ASN A 15 0.83 6.78 -4.36
CA ASN A 15 -0.31 6.33 -5.16
C ASN A 15 -0.30 4.85 -5.57
N ASP A 16 0.71 4.07 -5.18
CA ASP A 16 0.82 2.64 -5.52
C ASP A 16 1.60 1.84 -4.47
N VAL A 17 1.09 1.80 -3.23
CA VAL A 17 1.75 1.12 -2.10
C VAL A 17 1.37 -0.38 -2.05
N GLN A 18 1.75 -1.13 -3.07
CA GLN A 18 1.62 -2.60 -3.15
C GLN A 18 2.88 -3.31 -2.66
N GLU A 19 2.80 -4.61 -2.34
CA GLU A 19 3.87 -5.34 -1.65
C GLU A 19 5.19 -5.40 -2.43
N GLY A 20 5.13 -5.40 -3.75
CA GLY A 20 6.29 -5.36 -4.64
C GLY A 20 7.09 -4.05 -4.57
N ASN A 21 6.47 -2.97 -4.10
CA ASN A 21 7.10 -1.65 -3.96
C ASN A 21 7.66 -1.40 -2.54
N ILE A 22 7.55 -2.39 -1.63
CA ILE A 22 8.05 -2.31 -0.26
C ILE A 22 9.18 -3.31 -0.07
N LEU A 23 10.42 -2.84 -0.13
CA LEU A 23 11.59 -3.71 -0.01
C LEU A 23 12.12 -3.79 1.41
N MET A 24 12.57 -4.98 1.80
CA MET A 24 13.35 -5.20 3.03
C MET A 24 14.84 -4.97 2.74
N LEU A 25 15.48 -4.05 3.46
CA LEU A 25 16.90 -3.75 3.34
C LEU A 25 17.75 -4.81 4.06
N GLU A 26 18.69 -5.42 3.34
CA GLU A 26 19.61 -6.41 3.89
C GLU A 26 20.66 -5.73 4.81
N GLY A 27 21.01 -6.37 5.93
CA GLY A 27 22.15 -5.97 6.77
C GLY A 27 21.85 -5.01 7.94
N HIS A 28 20.60 -4.60 8.14
CA HIS A 28 20.18 -3.87 9.34
C HIS A 28 19.74 -4.86 10.44
N ASN A 29 20.09 -4.61 11.71
CA ASN A 29 19.63 -5.42 12.85
C ASN A 29 18.10 -5.52 12.85
N GLN A 30 17.55 -6.72 13.10
CA GLN A 30 16.09 -6.98 13.14
C GLN A 30 15.30 -6.07 14.10
N ASP A 31 15.98 -5.31 14.97
CA ASP A 31 15.38 -4.42 15.96
C ASP A 31 15.26 -2.95 15.49
N SER A 32 15.72 -2.59 14.29
CA SER A 32 15.56 -1.22 13.76
C SER A 32 14.31 -1.09 12.90
N SER A 33 13.49 -0.07 13.15
CA SER A 33 12.30 0.28 12.36
C SER A 33 12.58 0.62 10.88
N ASP A 34 13.85 0.84 10.53
CA ASP A 34 14.26 1.42 9.25
C ASP A 34 14.61 0.36 8.20
N GLN A 35 14.07 -0.86 8.34
CA GLN A 35 14.36 -1.96 7.43
C GLN A 35 13.52 -1.94 6.16
N LEU A 36 12.48 -1.12 6.07
CA LEU A 36 11.61 -1.06 4.88
C LEU A 36 11.91 0.19 4.04
N MET A 37 11.97 0.00 2.72
CA MET A 37 12.16 1.06 1.74
C MET A 37 11.07 1.01 0.68
N LEU A 38 10.42 2.15 0.44
CA LEU A 38 9.53 2.33 -0.70
C LEU A 38 10.34 2.62 -1.97
N ILE A 39 9.93 2.01 -3.07
CA ILE A 39 10.49 2.21 -4.41
C ILE A 39 9.37 2.43 -5.43
N ASP A 40 9.74 2.78 -6.67
CA ASP A 40 8.81 2.88 -7.80
C ASP A 40 7.74 3.98 -7.68
N PHE A 41 8.21 5.23 -7.60
CA PHE A 41 7.37 6.43 -7.45
C PHE A 41 6.75 6.93 -8.77
N GLU A 42 6.49 6.05 -9.75
CA GLU A 42 6.06 6.46 -11.10
C GLU A 42 4.65 7.10 -11.12
N TYR A 43 3.77 6.68 -10.21
CA TYR A 43 2.43 7.27 -10.04
C TYR A 43 2.38 8.40 -8.99
N SER A 44 3.51 8.72 -8.37
CA SER A 44 3.53 9.61 -7.22
C SER A 44 3.18 11.05 -7.59
N SER A 45 2.35 11.67 -6.77
CA SER A 45 1.88 13.04 -6.97
C SER A 45 1.30 13.61 -5.68
N TYR A 46 0.96 14.89 -5.67
CA TYR A 46 0.17 15.44 -4.57
C TYR A 46 -1.25 14.88 -4.63
N ASN A 47 -1.63 14.17 -3.59
CA ASN A 47 -2.96 13.56 -3.47
C ASN A 47 -3.44 13.59 -2.02
N TYR A 48 -4.70 13.22 -1.79
CA TYR A 48 -5.24 13.04 -0.45
C TYR A 48 -4.52 11.89 0.25
N ARG A 49 -3.95 12.09 1.45
CA ARG A 49 -3.22 11.02 2.18
C ARG A 49 -4.06 9.74 2.38
N GLY A 50 -5.37 9.90 2.46
CA GLY A 50 -6.32 8.79 2.61
C GLY A 50 -6.37 7.87 1.38
N PHE A 51 -5.96 8.36 0.21
CA PHE A 51 -5.82 7.54 -0.99
C PHE A 51 -4.71 6.52 -0.82
N ASP A 52 -3.51 6.91 -0.39
CA ASP A 52 -2.39 5.98 -0.16
C ASP A 52 -2.76 4.89 0.85
N PHE A 53 -3.37 5.27 1.98
CA PHE A 53 -3.80 4.29 2.98
C PHE A 53 -4.89 3.37 2.44
N GLY A 54 -5.91 3.92 1.78
CA GLY A 54 -6.99 3.13 1.19
C GLY A 54 -6.49 2.18 0.12
N ASN A 55 -5.58 2.64 -0.75
CA ASN A 55 -4.94 1.80 -1.76
C ASN A 55 -4.16 0.67 -1.10
N HIS A 56 -3.28 0.98 -0.14
CA HIS A 56 -2.50 -0.03 0.57
C HIS A 56 -3.39 -1.09 1.23
N PHE A 57 -4.51 -0.68 1.85
CA PHE A 57 -5.46 -1.63 2.44
C PHE A 57 -6.18 -2.50 1.40
N CYS A 58 -6.48 -1.95 0.22
CA CYS A 58 -6.99 -2.75 -0.90
C CYS A 58 -5.97 -3.80 -1.35
N GLU A 59 -4.68 -3.49 -1.39
CA GLU A 59 -3.64 -4.43 -1.81
C GLU A 59 -3.53 -5.65 -0.88
N TRP A 60 -3.95 -5.57 0.38
CA TRP A 60 -4.00 -6.76 1.27
C TRP A 60 -4.93 -7.86 0.77
N VAL A 61 -5.90 -7.50 -0.08
CA VAL A 61 -6.84 -8.44 -0.70
C VAL A 61 -6.17 -9.24 -1.81
N TYR A 62 -5.15 -8.68 -2.47
CA TYR A 62 -4.56 -9.23 -3.69
C TYR A 62 -3.23 -9.93 -3.40
N ASP A 63 -3.05 -11.08 -4.02
CA ASP A 63 -1.80 -11.85 -4.02
C ASP A 63 -1.36 -12.03 -5.47
N TYR A 64 -0.30 -11.32 -5.86
CA TYR A 64 0.28 -11.35 -7.19
C TYR A 64 1.33 -12.45 -7.38
N THR A 65 1.61 -13.26 -6.34
CA THR A 65 2.53 -14.41 -6.44
C THR A 65 1.85 -15.66 -7.01
N TYR A 66 0.54 -15.60 -7.25
CA TYR A 66 -0.25 -16.71 -7.77
C TYR A 66 0.17 -17.08 -9.20
N ASP A 67 0.61 -18.33 -9.38
CA ASP A 67 1.29 -18.79 -10.60
C ASP A 67 0.35 -19.28 -11.73
N LYS A 68 -0.97 -19.16 -11.56
CA LYS A 68 -1.97 -19.59 -12.53
C LYS A 68 -2.85 -18.44 -12.96
N TRP A 69 -3.33 -18.50 -14.20
CA TRP A 69 -4.28 -17.52 -14.74
C TRP A 69 -5.44 -17.23 -13.75
N PRO A 70 -5.78 -15.95 -13.48
CA PRO A 70 -5.31 -14.73 -14.15
C PRO A 70 -4.00 -14.13 -13.59
N PHE A 71 -3.20 -14.92 -12.88
CA PHE A 71 -1.91 -14.56 -12.25
C PHE A 71 -2.04 -13.66 -11.02
N TYR A 72 -3.22 -13.67 -10.40
CA TYR A 72 -3.43 -13.11 -9.08
C TYR A 72 -4.57 -13.87 -8.39
N LYS A 73 -4.63 -13.77 -7.07
CA LYS A 73 -5.78 -14.22 -6.27
C LYS A 73 -6.28 -13.07 -5.40
N ALA A 74 -7.60 -12.94 -5.30
CA ALA A 74 -8.22 -11.97 -4.41
C ALA A 74 -8.92 -12.70 -3.24
N ASN A 75 -8.66 -12.29 -2.01
CA ASN A 75 -9.40 -12.72 -0.83
C ASN A 75 -9.90 -11.51 -0.03
N LEU A 76 -11.19 -11.22 -0.10
CA LEU A 76 -11.80 -10.09 0.60
C LEU A 76 -11.71 -10.21 2.13
N GLU A 77 -11.53 -11.43 2.66
CA GLU A 77 -11.34 -11.65 4.10
C GLU A 77 -9.99 -11.11 4.61
N ASN A 78 -9.03 -10.86 3.72
CA ASN A 78 -7.72 -10.29 4.08
C ASN A 78 -7.75 -8.76 4.22
N TYR A 79 -8.84 -8.09 3.82
CA TYR A 79 -8.94 -6.64 4.00
C TYR A 79 -8.79 -6.28 5.49
N PRO A 80 -7.98 -5.28 5.85
CA PRO A 80 -7.63 -5.02 7.24
C PRO A 80 -8.87 -4.68 8.06
N THR A 81 -8.95 -5.24 9.27
CA THR A 81 -10.02 -4.92 10.21
C THR A 81 -9.92 -3.47 10.68
N ARG A 82 -10.96 -2.95 11.33
CA ARG A 82 -10.94 -1.60 11.88
C ARG A 82 -9.85 -1.36 12.93
N GLU A 83 -9.38 -2.42 13.58
CA GLU A 83 -8.28 -2.37 14.55
C GLU A 83 -6.90 -2.33 13.88
N GLN A 84 -6.80 -2.83 12.64
CA GLN A 84 -5.58 -2.82 11.83
C GLN A 84 -5.43 -1.56 10.98
N GLN A 85 -6.50 -0.77 10.81
CA GLN A 85 -6.54 0.51 10.09
C GLN A 85 -6.24 1.70 11.01
#